data_AF-A0A0M2USP4-F1
#
_entry.id   AF-A0A0M2USP4-F1
#
_cell.length_a   1.000
_cell.length_b   1.000
_cell.length_c   1.000
_cell.angle_alpha   90.00
_cell.angle_beta   90.00
_cell.angle_gamma   90.00
#
_symmetry.space_group_name_H-M   'P 1'
#
loop_
_entity.id
_entity.type
_entity.pdbx_description
1 polymer ?
#
loop_
_entity_poly.entity_id
_entity_poly.type
_entity_poly.pdbx_seq_one_letter_code
_entity_poly.pdbx_strand_id
1 'polypeptide(L)'
;MYVSGIASDSLLEQKFGQTRETLISEMIKTKTFRMALLQHGIFEQGWIPFRQKEEKKNLFEADGLHLELLFAFTRPPLRVSGYSFEKNTKTTRQQGISLKPLKNAVPAGAVYLFRLPAATSDEAIRKFVQDYDNRKLKNTPYSSMGFNHVVLANGHRL
;
A
#
# COMPACT_ATOMS: atom_id res chain seq x y z
N MET A 1 -27.27 -24.35 15.50
CA MET A 1 -27.42 -23.14 16.33
C MET A 1 -26.71 -22.01 15.58
N TYR A 2 -27.45 -21.22 14.82
CA TYR A 2 -26.90 -20.09 14.05
C TYR A 2 -26.77 -18.90 15.00
N VAL A 3 -25.56 -18.38 15.17
CA VAL A 3 -25.35 -17.14 15.92
C VAL A 3 -25.68 -15.99 14.98
N SER A 4 -26.93 -15.53 15.09
CA SER A 4 -27.41 -14.28 14.53
C SER A 4 -26.87 -13.10 15.35
N GLY A 5 -26.30 -12.10 14.67
CA GLY A 5 -26.16 -10.74 15.20
C GLY A 5 -24.88 -10.47 15.99
N ILE A 6 -23.76 -10.23 15.30
CA ILE A 6 -22.74 -9.33 15.84
C ILE A 6 -23.32 -7.93 15.69
N ALA A 7 -23.78 -7.34 16.80
CA ALA A 7 -24.20 -5.95 16.84
C ALA A 7 -23.06 -5.08 16.29
N SER A 8 -23.38 -4.24 15.31
CA SER A 8 -22.48 -3.34 14.57
C SER A 8 -21.95 -2.16 15.39
N ASP A 9 -21.89 -2.32 16.71
CA ASP A 9 -21.46 -1.31 17.69
C ASP A 9 -20.33 -1.87 18.56
N SER A 10 -19.35 -2.52 17.94
CA SER A 10 -18.19 -2.97 18.71
C SER A 10 -17.35 -1.74 19.12
N LEU A 11 -16.90 -1.71 20.38
CA LEU A 11 -15.99 -0.67 20.91
C LEU A 11 -14.70 -0.52 20.06
N LEU A 12 -14.36 -1.58 19.33
CA LEU A 12 -13.27 -1.61 18.35
C LEU A 12 -13.60 -0.75 17.12
N GLU A 13 -14.77 -0.92 16.50
CA GLU A 13 -15.18 -0.12 15.34
C GLU A 13 -15.25 1.37 15.67
N GLN A 14 -15.75 1.73 16.85
CA GLN A 14 -15.75 3.13 17.31
C GLN A 14 -14.33 3.69 17.46
N LYS A 15 -13.41 2.92 18.06
CA LYS A 15 -11.99 3.32 18.20
C LYS A 15 -11.30 3.45 16.84
N PHE A 16 -11.56 2.53 15.91
CA PHE A 16 -11.01 2.60 14.55
C PHE A 16 -11.57 3.80 13.78
N GLY A 17 -12.87 4.09 13.90
CA GLY A 17 -13.51 5.26 13.30
C GLY A 17 -12.91 6.58 13.81
N GLN A 18 -12.76 6.73 15.13
CA GLN A 18 -12.11 7.90 15.74
C GLN A 18 -10.66 8.07 15.27
N THR A 19 -9.92 6.96 15.15
CA THR A 19 -8.52 6.99 14.66
C THR A 19 -8.46 7.46 13.20
N ARG A 20 -9.40 7.01 12.36
CA ARG A 20 -9.47 7.40 10.95
C ARG A 20 -9.87 8.87 10.76
N GLU A 21 -10.86 9.36 11.49
CA GLU A 21 -11.20 10.79 11.43
C GLU A 21 -10.05 11.66 11.91
N THR A 22 -9.34 11.24 12.96
CA THR A 22 -8.12 11.94 13.42
C THR A 22 -7.05 11.97 12.34
N LEU A 23 -6.82 10.85 11.63
CA LEU A 23 -5.90 10.79 10.50
C LEU A 23 -6.31 11.77 9.38
N ILE A 24 -7.59 11.76 9.00
CA ILE A 24 -8.12 12.65 7.96
C ILE A 24 -7.94 14.12 8.35
N SER A 25 -8.34 14.50 9.56
CA SER A 25 -8.22 15.89 10.03
C SER A 25 -6.76 16.37 10.05
N GLU A 26 -5.83 15.51 10.47
CA GLU A 26 -4.41 15.83 10.48
C GLU A 26 -3.84 15.92 9.06
N MET A 27 -4.25 15.04 8.14
CA MET A 27 -3.86 15.11 6.73
C MET A 27 -4.42 16.38 6.05
N ILE A 28 -5.65 16.78 6.36
CA ILE A 28 -6.24 18.03 5.87
C ILE A 28 -5.43 19.23 6.33
N LYS A 29 -5.13 19.30 7.63
CA LYS A 29 -4.40 20.41 8.24
C LYS A 29 -2.97 20.54 7.73
N THR A 30 -2.27 19.42 7.60
CA THR A 30 -0.82 19.40 7.37
C THR A 30 -0.47 19.18 5.91
N LYS A 31 -1.44 18.69 5.12
CA LYS A 31 -1.25 18.25 3.73
C LYS A 31 -0.08 17.26 3.59
N THR A 32 0.22 16.49 4.64
CA THR A 32 1.27 15.47 4.64
C THR A 32 0.78 14.16 5.25
N PHE A 33 1.33 13.06 4.77
CA PHE A 33 1.03 11.73 5.31
C PHE A 33 2.18 10.76 5.09
N ARG A 34 2.24 9.75 5.93
CA ARG A 34 3.10 8.58 5.76
C ARG A 34 2.28 7.43 5.23
N MET A 35 2.86 6.69 4.29
CA MET A 35 2.36 5.40 3.83
C MET A 35 3.37 4.33 4.24
N ALA A 36 2.95 3.37 5.04
CA ALA A 36 3.79 2.25 5.46
C ALA A 36 3.34 0.95 4.79
N LEU A 37 4.30 0.16 4.32
CA LEU A 37 4.05 -1.17 3.76
C LEU A 37 3.96 -2.22 4.88
N LEU A 38 2.80 -2.80 5.09
CA LEU A 38 2.62 -3.93 6.01
C LEU A 38 3.12 -5.24 5.42
N GLN A 39 3.06 -5.37 4.10
CA GLN A 39 3.53 -6.52 3.34
C GLN A 39 4.52 -6.06 2.28
N HIS A 40 5.31 -6.99 1.73
CA HIS A 40 6.31 -6.63 0.72
C HIS A 40 5.61 -6.00 -0.50
N GLY A 41 6.24 -4.97 -1.05
CA GLY A 41 5.73 -4.20 -2.18
C GLY A 41 6.32 -4.72 -3.49
N ILE A 42 5.52 -5.27 -4.39
CA ILE A 42 5.87 -5.48 -5.79
C ILE A 42 5.12 -4.43 -6.59
N PHE A 43 5.83 -3.46 -7.17
CA PHE A 43 5.24 -2.36 -7.93
C PHE A 43 5.66 -2.40 -9.39
N GLU A 44 4.79 -1.90 -10.26
CA GLU A 44 5.06 -1.85 -11.71
C GLU A 44 6.22 -0.89 -12.03
N GLN A 45 6.32 0.22 -11.29
CA GLN A 45 7.32 1.26 -11.51
C GLN A 45 8.56 1.11 -10.60
N GLY A 46 8.81 -0.12 -10.12
CA GLY A 46 9.99 -0.41 -9.29
C GLY A 46 9.70 -0.30 -7.80
N TRP A 47 10.16 0.78 -7.15
CA TRP A 47 10.21 0.87 -5.68
C TRP A 47 9.20 1.84 -5.06
N ILE A 48 8.41 2.56 -5.87
CA ILE A 48 7.39 3.51 -5.40
C ILE A 48 6.00 2.99 -5.80
N PRO A 49 4.99 3.10 -4.92
CA PRO A 49 3.64 2.57 -5.16
C PRO A 49 2.79 3.33 -6.19
N PHE A 50 3.27 4.47 -6.69
CA PHE A 50 2.49 5.42 -7.48
C PHE A 50 3.20 5.83 -8.75
N ARG A 51 2.39 6.20 -9.76
CA ARG A 51 2.89 6.57 -11.08
C ARG A 51 3.65 7.89 -10.99
N GLN A 52 4.90 7.89 -11.45
CA GLN A 52 5.65 9.13 -11.58
C GLN A 52 5.00 10.03 -12.64
N LYS A 53 4.76 11.28 -12.27
CA LYS A 53 4.21 12.31 -13.16
C LYS A 53 5.36 13.18 -13.66
N GLU A 54 5.52 13.25 -14.99
CA GLU A 54 6.56 14.06 -15.66
C GLU A 54 8.01 13.59 -15.39
N GLU A 55 8.98 14.29 -15.98
CA GLU A 55 10.42 14.08 -15.74
C GLU A 55 10.88 14.51 -14.34
N LYS A 56 10.00 15.14 -13.54
CA LYS A 56 10.29 15.54 -12.17
C LYS A 56 10.29 14.30 -11.27
N LYS A 57 11.47 14.00 -10.71
CA LYS A 57 11.76 12.73 -10.00
C LYS A 57 10.96 12.49 -8.72
N ASN A 58 10.33 13.51 -8.14
CA ASN A 58 9.64 13.42 -6.86
C ASN A 58 8.11 13.64 -6.93
N LEU A 59 7.54 13.79 -8.13
CA LEU A 59 6.09 13.98 -8.30
C LEU A 59 5.43 12.69 -8.78
N PHE A 60 4.33 12.33 -8.11
CA PHE A 60 3.59 11.10 -8.34
C PHE A 60 2.09 11.39 -8.44
N GLU A 61 1.37 10.44 -9.04
CA GLU A 61 -0.08 10.49 -9.22
C GLU A 61 -0.72 9.21 -8.69
N ALA A 62 -1.79 9.39 -7.90
CA ALA A 62 -2.63 8.33 -7.36
C ALA A 62 -4.10 8.69 -7.57
N ASP A 63 -4.78 8.01 -8.49
CA ASP A 63 -6.19 8.25 -8.83
C ASP A 63 -6.52 9.75 -9.10
N GLY A 64 -5.66 10.42 -9.87
CA GLY A 64 -5.79 11.86 -10.19
C GLY A 64 -5.32 12.82 -9.10
N LEU A 65 -4.89 12.30 -7.94
CA LEU A 65 -4.30 13.10 -6.86
C LEU A 65 -2.79 13.22 -7.05
N HIS A 66 -2.28 14.45 -7.03
CA HIS A 66 -0.83 14.68 -7.07
C HIS A 66 -0.21 14.50 -5.69
N LEU A 67 0.91 13.80 -5.65
CA LEU A 67 1.68 13.51 -4.45
C LEU A 67 3.14 13.92 -4.69
N GLU A 68 3.71 14.72 -3.80
CA GLU A 68 5.14 14.97 -3.77
C GLU A 68 5.80 14.04 -2.76
N LEU A 69 6.75 13.21 -3.20
CA LEU A 69 7.55 12.38 -2.30
C LEU A 69 8.59 13.27 -1.61
N LEU A 70 8.53 13.33 -0.28
CA LEU A 70 9.49 14.08 0.53
C LEU A 70 10.64 13.21 0.98
N PHE A 71 10.32 12.00 1.41
CA PHE A 71 11.29 11.08 1.98
C PHE A 71 10.78 9.65 1.84
N ALA A 72 11.71 8.71 1.71
CA ALA A 72 11.40 7.30 1.79
C ALA A 72 12.44 6.58 2.65
N PHE A 73 11.95 5.82 3.62
CA PHE A 73 12.74 4.90 4.41
C PHE A 73 12.50 3.49 3.93
N THR A 74 13.49 2.91 3.24
CA THR A 74 13.40 1.54 2.75
C THR A 74 14.69 0.80 3.06
N ARG A 75 14.59 -0.48 3.39
CA ARG A 75 15.74 -1.38 3.38
C ARG A 75 16.09 -1.73 1.91
N PRO A 76 17.29 -2.26 1.64
CA PRO A 76 17.67 -2.68 0.30
C PRO A 76 16.57 -3.54 -0.36
N PRO A 77 16.28 -3.33 -1.65
CA PRO A 77 15.31 -4.15 -2.38
C PRO A 77 15.67 -5.63 -2.27
N LEU A 78 14.66 -6.47 -2.16
CA LEU A 78 14.81 -7.91 -2.11
C LEU A 78 14.22 -8.55 -3.36
N ARG A 79 14.61 -9.80 -3.63
CA ARG A 79 14.10 -10.56 -4.77
C ARG A 79 13.14 -11.65 -4.29
N VAL A 80 11.92 -11.63 -4.80
CA VAL A 80 10.87 -12.61 -4.49
C VAL A 80 10.65 -13.52 -5.69
N SER A 81 10.62 -14.82 -5.44
CA SER A 81 10.16 -15.83 -6.39
C SER A 81 9.25 -16.80 -5.64
N GLY A 82 9.01 -17.98 -6.18
CA GLY A 82 8.29 -19.04 -5.51
C GLY A 82 8.24 -20.29 -6.37
N TYR A 83 7.74 -21.35 -5.77
CA TYR A 83 7.49 -22.61 -6.46
C TYR A 83 6.07 -22.62 -7.04
N SER A 84 5.91 -23.13 -8.26
CA SER A 84 4.58 -23.36 -8.83
C SER A 84 4.22 -24.84 -8.69
N PHE A 85 3.29 -25.19 -7.80
CA PHE A 85 2.84 -26.58 -7.66
C PHE A 85 2.14 -27.09 -8.91
N GLU A 86 1.35 -26.23 -9.56
CA GLU A 86 0.66 -26.53 -10.81
C GLU A 86 1.62 -26.90 -11.94
N LYS A 87 2.72 -26.15 -12.09
CA LYS A 87 3.72 -26.42 -13.14
C LYS A 87 4.69 -27.55 -12.79
N ASN A 88 4.78 -27.96 -11.53
CA ASN A 88 5.71 -28.97 -11.06
C ASN A 88 5.01 -30.22 -10.49
N THR A 89 4.30 -30.90 -11.37
CA THR A 89 3.71 -32.21 -11.11
C THR A 89 4.79 -33.30 -11.11
N LYS A 90 4.44 -34.53 -10.72
CA LYS A 90 5.39 -35.67 -10.75
C LYS A 90 6.01 -35.89 -12.13
N THR A 91 5.24 -35.67 -13.20
CA THR A 91 5.67 -35.83 -14.59
C THR A 91 6.59 -34.69 -15.05
N THR A 92 6.27 -33.43 -14.74
CA THR A 92 7.13 -32.31 -15.18
C THR A 92 8.41 -32.16 -14.36
N ARG A 93 8.44 -32.62 -13.10
CA ARG A 93 9.67 -32.61 -12.27
C ARG A 93 10.82 -33.41 -12.88
N GLN A 94 10.53 -34.44 -13.67
CA GLN A 94 11.56 -35.22 -14.37
C GLN A 94 12.27 -34.41 -15.46
N GLN A 95 11.65 -33.34 -15.96
CA GLN A 95 12.20 -32.43 -16.98
C GLN A 95 12.83 -31.16 -16.38
N GLY A 96 12.75 -30.98 -15.06
CA GLY A 96 13.29 -29.83 -14.33
C GLY A 96 12.24 -29.08 -13.51
N ILE A 97 12.69 -28.34 -12.50
CA ILE A 97 11.81 -27.54 -11.65
C ILE A 97 11.52 -26.18 -12.30
N SER A 98 10.24 -25.87 -12.51
CA SER A 98 9.76 -24.57 -12.97
C SER A 98 9.51 -23.63 -11.79
N LEU A 99 10.38 -22.64 -11.59
CA LEU A 99 10.20 -21.58 -10.60
C LEU A 99 9.34 -20.43 -11.16
N LYS A 100 8.65 -19.72 -10.27
CA LYS A 100 7.98 -18.46 -10.62
C LYS A 100 9.04 -17.40 -10.98
N PRO A 101 8.71 -16.44 -11.86
CA PRO A 101 9.62 -15.35 -12.20
C PRO A 101 10.15 -14.63 -10.95
N LEU A 102 11.44 -14.32 -10.96
CA LEU A 102 12.09 -13.57 -9.89
C LEU A 102 11.75 -12.07 -10.06
N LYS A 103 11.15 -11.47 -9.03
CA LYS A 103 10.69 -10.08 -9.03
C LYS A 103 11.42 -9.27 -7.97
N ASN A 104 11.71 -8.01 -8.29
CA ASN A 104 12.17 -7.06 -7.28
C ASN A 104 10.98 -6.66 -6.40
N ALA A 105 11.23 -6.55 -5.11
CA ALA A 105 10.25 -6.14 -4.14
C ALA A 105 10.86 -5.16 -3.13
N VAL A 106 10.03 -4.25 -2.66
CA VAL A 106 10.28 -3.40 -1.51
C VAL A 106 9.97 -4.21 -0.25
N PRO A 107 10.88 -4.24 0.74
CA PRO A 107 10.61 -4.92 2.01
C PRO A 107 9.42 -4.32 2.74
N ALA A 108 8.68 -5.18 3.45
CA ALA A 108 7.72 -4.72 4.44
C ALA A 108 8.43 -3.85 5.49
N GLY A 109 7.68 -2.89 6.05
CA GLY A 109 8.19 -1.85 6.94
C GLY A 109 8.79 -0.65 6.22
N ALA A 110 8.84 -0.64 4.88
CA ALA A 110 9.16 0.56 4.13
C ALA A 110 8.10 1.66 4.36
N VAL A 111 8.56 2.90 4.53
CA VAL A 111 7.73 4.06 4.82
C VAL A 111 8.01 5.17 3.81
N TYR A 112 6.97 5.75 3.25
CA TYR A 112 7.03 6.88 2.33
C TYR A 112 6.34 8.08 2.95
N LEU A 113 7.00 9.23 2.98
CA LEU A 113 6.42 10.51 3.41
C LEU A 113 6.04 11.31 2.16
N PHE A 114 4.76 11.60 2.02
CA PHE A 114 4.20 12.36 0.92
C PHE A 114 3.63 13.70 1.38
N ARG A 115 3.64 14.66 0.46
CA ARG A 115 2.96 15.95 0.57
C ARG A 115 1.91 16.07 -0.53
N LEU A 116 0.75 16.58 -0.16
CA LEU A 116 -0.33 16.96 -1.05
C LEU A 116 -0.16 18.43 -1.44
N PRO A 117 -0.54 18.82 -2.66
CA PRO A 117 -0.69 20.23 -3.01
C PRO A 117 -1.58 20.98 -2.01
N ALA A 118 -1.25 22.24 -1.71
CA ALA A 118 -2.05 23.07 -0.81
C ALA A 118 -3.51 23.21 -1.27
N ALA A 119 -3.74 23.20 -2.59
CA ALA A 119 -5.06 23.31 -3.21
C ALA A 119 -5.87 22.00 -3.21
N THR A 120 -5.35 20.89 -2.68
CA THR A 120 -6.10 19.64 -2.59
C THR A 120 -7.30 19.80 -1.65
N SER A 121 -8.50 19.53 -2.16
CA SER A 121 -9.74 19.61 -1.39
C SER A 121 -9.84 18.55 -0.30
N ASP A 122 -10.62 18.85 0.73
CA ASP A 122 -10.78 17.96 1.88
C ASP A 122 -11.53 16.67 1.50
N GLU A 123 -12.47 16.75 0.56
CA GLU A 123 -13.18 15.60 0.00
C GLU A 123 -12.23 14.65 -0.73
N ALA A 124 -11.27 15.19 -1.49
CA ALA A 124 -10.26 14.39 -2.17
C ALA A 124 -9.37 13.66 -1.16
N ILE A 125 -9.00 14.31 -0.05
CA ILE A 125 -8.22 13.69 1.04
C ILE A 125 -9.02 12.56 1.70
N ARG A 126 -10.31 12.80 2.02
CA ARG A 126 -11.19 11.79 2.61
C ARG A 126 -11.31 10.55 1.72
N LYS A 127 -11.57 10.77 0.43
CA LYS A 127 -11.65 9.69 -0.56
C LYS A 127 -10.32 8.94 -0.65
N PHE A 128 -9.19 9.65 -0.68
CA PHE A 128 -7.87 9.03 -0.69
C PHE A 128 -7.63 8.14 0.53
N VAL A 129 -7.93 8.61 1.74
CA VAL A 129 -7.81 7.79 2.95
C VAL A 129 -8.72 6.57 2.88
N GLN A 130 -9.96 6.71 2.41
CA GLN A 130 -10.87 5.57 2.26
C GLN A 130 -10.37 4.50 1.27
N ASP A 131 -9.75 4.94 0.18
CA ASP A 131 -9.27 4.10 -0.91
C ASP A 131 -7.93 3.42 -0.60
N TYR A 132 -7.09 4.04 0.24
CA TYR A 132 -5.71 3.61 0.47
C TYR A 132 -5.39 3.16 1.90
N ASP A 133 -6.05 3.68 2.93
CA ASP A 133 -5.74 3.32 4.31
C ASP A 133 -6.22 1.92 4.66
N ASN A 134 -5.28 1.10 5.13
CA ASN A 134 -5.45 -0.32 5.44
C ASN A 134 -5.99 -1.11 4.23
N ARG A 135 -5.44 -0.84 3.04
CA ARG A 135 -5.84 -1.46 1.78
C ARG A 135 -4.63 -2.06 1.06
N LYS A 136 -4.90 -3.01 0.15
CA LYS A 136 -3.90 -3.51 -0.79
C LYS A 136 -3.93 -2.65 -2.04
N LEU A 137 -2.77 -2.13 -2.43
CA LEU A 137 -2.64 -1.41 -3.70
C LEU A 137 -2.88 -2.38 -4.85
N LYS A 138 -3.67 -1.95 -5.83
CA LYS A 138 -4.03 -2.79 -6.99
C LYS A 138 -2.77 -3.07 -7.81
N ASN A 139 -2.39 -4.34 -7.88
CA ASN A 139 -1.37 -4.86 -8.78
C ASN A 139 -1.59 -6.36 -8.95
N THR A 140 -2.51 -6.74 -9.82
CA THR A 140 -2.83 -8.16 -10.06
C THR A 140 -1.70 -8.81 -10.86
N PRO A 141 -1.21 -10.00 -10.47
CA PRO A 141 -1.81 -10.90 -9.47
C PRO A 141 -1.31 -10.71 -8.02
N TYR A 142 -0.28 -9.90 -7.79
CA TYR A 142 0.42 -9.82 -6.50
C TYR A 142 -0.45 -9.31 -5.35
N SER A 143 -1.33 -8.33 -5.59
CA SER A 143 -2.25 -7.84 -4.56
C SER A 143 -3.19 -8.94 -4.05
N SER A 144 -3.64 -9.84 -4.92
CA SER A 144 -4.45 -11.00 -4.52
C SER A 144 -3.68 -12.01 -3.67
N MET A 145 -2.35 -12.08 -3.84
CA MET A 145 -1.46 -12.97 -3.10
C MET A 145 -1.01 -12.40 -1.74
N GLY A 146 -1.47 -11.20 -1.36
CA GLY A 146 -1.04 -10.56 -0.11
C GLY A 146 0.25 -9.77 -0.22
N PHE A 147 0.55 -9.21 -1.39
CA PHE A 147 1.54 -8.14 -1.51
C PHE A 147 0.86 -6.77 -1.48
N ASN A 148 1.65 -5.72 -1.29
CA ASN A 148 1.25 -4.31 -1.44
C ASN A 148 0.19 -3.81 -0.44
N HIS A 149 0.08 -4.44 0.73
CA HIS A 149 -0.78 -3.92 1.79
C HIS A 149 -0.12 -2.69 2.43
N VAL A 150 -0.85 -1.58 2.44
CA VAL A 150 -0.41 -0.32 3.02
C VAL A 150 -1.34 0.15 4.14
N VAL A 151 -0.78 0.97 5.03
CA VAL A 151 -1.52 1.78 6.01
C VAL A 151 -1.07 3.23 5.93
N LEU A 152 -1.98 4.15 6.22
CA LEU A 152 -1.67 5.57 6.27
C LEU A 152 -1.48 6.02 7.72
N ALA A 153 -0.60 7.00 7.93
CA ALA A 153 -0.37 7.61 9.22
C ALA A 153 -0.03 9.10 9.07
N ASN A 154 -0.23 9.88 10.13
CA ASN A 154 0.04 11.32 10.12
C ASN A 154 1.52 11.62 9.86
N GLY A 155 1.82 12.70 9.12
CA GLY A 155 3.19 13.09 8.77
C GLY A 155 4.04 13.67 9.90
N HIS A 156 3.47 14.06 11.03
CA HIS A 156 4.10 14.97 12.02
C HIS A 156 4.94 14.32 13.13
N ARG A 157 4.98 12.99 13.27
CA ARG A 157 5.78 12.32 14.32
C ARG A 157 6.86 11.45 13.69
N LEU A 158 8.10 11.93 13.67
CA LEU A 158 9.28 11.09 13.49
C LEU A 158 9.62 10.38 14.81
#